data_AF-A0A2E4EAJ7-F1
#
_entry.id   AF-A0A2E4EAJ7-F1
#
_cell.length_a   1.000
_cell.length_b   1.000
_cell.length_c   1.000
_cell.angle_alpha   90.00
_cell.angle_beta   90.00
_cell.angle_gamma   90.00
#
_symmetry.space_group_name_H-M   'P 1'
#
loop_
_entity.id
_entity.type
_entity.pdbx_description
1 polymer ?
#
loop_
_entity_poly.entity_id
_entity_poly.type
_entity_poly.pdbx_seq_one_letter_code
_entity_poly.pdbx_strand_id
1 'polypeptide(L)'
;MTVLPFELEAIRPAEKGRADFFSWGLYDWLVKRPDHFRIFRGTWNNGNGHDPENPVMYIGKRDIDGEIFGALLRRVCSTGRNPESHWYSAQHHVDEWEDITEEFYQRYMEIGVCAIHKDLVHKWLESDDGKTRTCQYCKKQETKHVKIVQVEQVEWV
;
A
#
# COMPACT_ATOMS: atom_id res chain seq x y z
N MET A 1 -1.20 14.83 22.55
CA MET A 1 -1.34 13.41 22.22
C MET A 1 -2.03 13.34 20.89
N THR A 2 -1.35 12.82 19.87
CA THR A 2 -1.94 12.68 18.53
C THR A 2 -2.80 11.41 18.55
N VAL A 3 -4.10 11.56 18.37
CA VAL A 3 -5.06 10.45 18.39
C VAL A 3 -5.23 9.94 16.97
N LEU A 4 -5.37 8.63 16.79
CA LEU A 4 -5.72 8.04 15.50
C LEU A 4 -7.03 8.64 14.99
N PRO A 5 -7.20 8.83 13.67
CA PRO A 5 -8.46 9.34 13.10
C PRO A 5 -9.61 8.31 13.14
N PHE A 6 -9.39 7.14 13.76
CA PHE A 6 -10.34 6.03 13.86
C PHE A 6 -10.03 5.18 15.09
N GLU A 7 -11.02 4.37 15.51
CA GLU A 7 -10.84 3.34 16.54
C GLU A 7 -9.95 2.21 16.00
N LEU A 8 -8.83 1.92 16.65
CA LEU A 8 -7.84 0.95 16.17
C LEU A 8 -8.43 -0.45 15.92
N GLU A 9 -9.38 -0.88 16.75
CA GLU A 9 -10.04 -2.18 16.57
C GLU A 9 -10.92 -2.24 15.31
N ALA A 10 -11.31 -1.10 14.73
CA ALA A 10 -12.10 -1.06 13.50
C ALA A 10 -11.34 -1.57 12.27
N ILE A 11 -10.00 -1.59 12.31
CA ILE A 11 -9.14 -2.08 11.22
C ILE A 11 -8.49 -3.43 11.54
N ARG A 12 -8.91 -4.11 12.60
CA ARG A 12 -8.35 -5.39 13.02
C ARG A 12 -8.83 -6.52 12.09
N PRO A 13 -7.93 -7.25 11.42
CA PRO A 13 -8.34 -8.43 10.65
C PRO A 13 -8.87 -9.56 11.54
N ALA A 14 -9.71 -10.42 10.98
CA ALA A 14 -10.33 -11.52 11.69
C ALA A 14 -9.30 -12.58 12.16
N GLU A 15 -8.26 -12.83 11.37
CA GLU A 15 -7.24 -13.83 11.65
C GLU A 15 -5.85 -13.21 11.83
N LYS A 16 -5.19 -13.54 12.95
CA LYS A 16 -3.83 -13.08 13.24
C LYS A 16 -2.85 -13.52 12.15
N GLY A 17 -2.09 -12.56 11.62
CA GLY A 17 -1.06 -12.81 10.60
C GLY A 17 -1.61 -12.98 9.19
N ARG A 18 -2.93 -12.86 8.97
CA ARG A 18 -3.55 -12.90 7.65
C ARG A 18 -4.25 -11.58 7.34
N ALA A 19 -4.12 -11.14 6.10
CA ALA A 19 -4.88 -10.02 5.60
C ALA A 19 -6.23 -10.53 5.07
N ASP A 20 -7.30 -9.81 5.36
CA ASP A 20 -8.65 -10.05 4.83
C ASP A 20 -9.11 -8.87 3.97
N PHE A 21 -9.96 -8.00 4.50
CA PHE A 21 -10.19 -6.66 4.00
C PHE A 21 -9.12 -5.71 4.51
N PHE A 22 -8.67 -5.86 5.76
CA PHE A 22 -7.63 -5.05 6.38
C PHE A 22 -6.28 -5.80 6.48
N SER A 23 -5.22 -5.04 6.74
CA SER A 23 -3.84 -5.50 6.79
C SER A 23 -3.45 -5.80 8.23
N TRP A 24 -3.11 -7.05 8.52
CA TRP A 24 -2.60 -7.42 9.85
C TRP A 24 -1.32 -6.68 10.20
N GLY A 25 -0.43 -6.47 9.21
CA GLY A 25 0.81 -5.75 9.43
C GLY A 25 0.60 -4.28 9.79
N LEU A 26 -0.42 -3.63 9.21
CA LEU A 26 -0.76 -2.25 9.57
C LEU A 26 -1.36 -2.17 10.98
N TYR A 27 -2.31 -3.07 11.30
CA TYR A 27 -2.89 -3.14 12.64
C TYR A 27 -1.80 -3.39 13.71
N ASP A 28 -0.94 -4.39 13.51
CA ASP A 28 0.16 -4.73 14.42
C ASP A 28 1.18 -3.59 14.56
N TRP A 29 1.46 -2.86 13.48
CA TRP A 29 2.30 -1.65 13.53
C TRP A 29 1.70 -0.58 14.44
N LEU A 30 0.41 -0.27 14.26
CA LEU A 30 -0.27 0.79 15.01
C LEU A 30 -0.48 0.42 16.47
N VAL A 31 -0.68 -0.87 16.79
CA VAL A 31 -0.67 -1.37 18.17
C VAL A 31 0.68 -1.11 18.85
N LYS A 32 1.79 -1.37 18.14
CA LYS A 32 3.15 -1.23 18.69
C LYS A 32 3.67 0.20 18.68
N ARG A 33 3.18 1.04 17.76
CA ARG A 33 3.67 2.39 17.47
C ARG A 33 2.49 3.34 17.22
N PRO A 34 1.66 3.61 18.24
CA PRO A 34 0.44 4.42 18.07
C PRO A 34 0.72 5.88 17.68
N ASP A 35 1.94 6.38 17.88
CA ASP A 35 2.38 7.71 17.45
C ASP A 35 2.96 7.74 16.01
N HIS A 36 3.13 6.58 15.36
CA HIS A 36 3.69 6.45 14.00
C HIS A 36 2.62 6.09 12.98
N PHE A 37 1.52 6.84 12.96
CA PHE A 37 0.39 6.54 12.09
C PHE A 37 0.30 7.43 10.85
N ARG A 38 1.13 8.49 10.77
CA ARG A 38 1.06 9.43 9.66
C ARG A 38 1.53 8.77 8.38
N ILE A 39 0.81 9.05 7.30
CA ILE A 39 1.12 8.52 5.97
C ILE A 39 1.69 9.64 5.12
N PHE A 40 2.86 9.39 4.54
CA PHE A 40 3.54 10.34 3.69
C PHE A 40 3.66 9.77 2.27
N ARG A 41 3.34 10.60 1.28
CA ARG A 41 3.66 10.35 -0.13
C ARG A 41 5.04 10.96 -0.39
N GLY A 42 6.06 10.11 -0.44
CA GLY A 42 7.46 10.51 -0.53
C GLY A 42 8.05 10.30 -1.92
N THR A 43 8.96 11.19 -2.30
CA THR A 43 9.67 11.18 -3.60
C THR A 43 10.95 10.33 -3.55
N TRP A 44 11.41 9.91 -2.37
CA TRP A 44 12.57 9.04 -2.25
C TRP A 44 12.19 7.57 -2.29
N ASN A 45 12.96 6.75 -3.00
CA ASN A 45 12.88 5.30 -3.00
C ASN A 45 14.27 4.69 -2.80
N ASN A 46 14.41 3.77 -1.83
CA ASN A 46 15.70 3.12 -1.52
C ASN A 46 16.38 2.41 -2.72
N GLY A 47 15.63 2.08 -3.78
CA GLY A 47 16.21 1.49 -5.00
C GLY A 47 16.71 2.51 -6.03
N ASN A 48 15.99 3.62 -6.20
CA ASN A 48 16.19 4.55 -7.32
C ASN A 48 16.68 5.95 -6.88
N GLY A 49 16.70 6.23 -5.58
CA GLY A 49 16.97 7.57 -5.05
C GLY A 49 15.73 8.48 -5.17
N HIS A 50 15.94 9.73 -5.55
CA HIS A 50 14.89 10.73 -5.77
C HIS A 50 14.16 10.48 -7.09
N ASP A 51 12.85 10.21 -7.01
CA ASP A 51 11.94 9.89 -8.10
C ASP A 51 10.56 10.53 -7.84
N PRO A 52 10.39 11.83 -8.14
CA PRO A 52 9.14 12.55 -7.87
C PRO A 52 7.97 12.10 -8.76
N GLU A 53 8.24 11.48 -9.90
CA GLU A 53 7.22 10.99 -10.83
C GLU A 53 6.57 9.68 -10.34
N ASN A 54 7.26 8.93 -9.48
CA ASN A 54 6.79 7.65 -8.95
C ASN A 54 6.82 7.62 -7.41
N PRO A 55 6.04 8.48 -6.74
CA PRO A 55 6.09 8.59 -5.30
C PRO A 55 5.61 7.29 -4.63
N VAL A 56 6.23 6.97 -3.49
CA VAL A 56 5.91 5.80 -2.68
C VAL A 56 5.35 6.22 -1.33
N MET A 57 4.55 5.34 -0.73
CA MET A 57 3.93 5.64 0.56
C MET A 57 4.79 5.15 1.73
N TYR A 58 4.95 6.02 2.71
CA TYR A 58 5.62 5.78 3.98
C TYR A 58 4.63 5.92 5.13
N ILE A 59 4.90 5.23 6.24
CA ILE A 59 4.18 5.38 7.50
C ILE A 59 5.16 5.68 8.63
N GLY A 60 4.85 6.67 9.47
CA GLY A 60 5.78 7.11 10.50
C GLY A 60 5.28 8.31 11.29
N LYS A 61 6.25 9.05 11.83
CA LYS A 61 6.03 10.35 12.45
C LYS A 61 7.00 11.38 11.87
N ARG A 62 6.55 12.62 11.78
CA ARG A 62 7.40 13.78 11.50
C ARG A 62 7.77 14.43 12.83
N ASP A 63 9.04 14.74 13.03
CA ASP A 63 9.50 15.44 14.22
C ASP A 63 9.37 16.97 14.08
N ILE A 64 9.93 17.71 15.04
CA ILE A 64 9.86 19.17 15.06
C ILE A 64 10.77 19.83 14.01
N ASP A 65 11.84 19.15 13.60
CA ASP A 65 12.82 19.63 12.62
C ASP A 65 12.38 19.29 11.18
N GLY A 66 11.25 18.59 11.04
CA GLY A 66 10.68 18.21 9.76
C GLY A 66 11.20 16.87 9.22
N GLU A 67 12.05 16.19 9.97
CA GLU A 67 12.57 14.86 9.64
C GLU A 67 11.50 13.80 9.91
N ILE A 68 11.58 12.69 9.18
CA ILE A 68 10.57 11.62 9.22
C ILE A 68 11.23 10.34 9.71
N PHE A 69 10.70 9.77 10.80
CA PHE A 69 11.04 8.43 11.24
C PHE A 69 9.91 7.46 10.91
N GLY A 70 10.18 6.50 10.02
CA GLY A 70 9.12 5.66 9.49
C GLY A 70 9.63 4.51 8.63
N ALA A 71 8.69 3.80 8.00
CA ALA A 71 8.98 2.69 7.09
C ALA A 71 8.13 2.79 5.83
N LEU A 72 8.54 2.09 4.77
CA LEU A 72 7.71 1.90 3.57
C LEU A 72 6.40 1.21 3.96
N LEU A 73 5.26 1.87 3.71
CA LEU A 73 3.93 1.36 4.09
C LEU A 73 3.68 -0.02 3.49
N ARG A 74 4.07 -0.23 2.23
CA ARG A 74 3.92 -1.54 1.58
C ARG A 74 4.67 -2.65 2.34
N ARG A 75 5.86 -2.37 2.88
CA ARG A 75 6.64 -3.37 3.65
C ARG A 75 5.98 -3.70 4.98
N VAL A 76 5.42 -2.69 5.65
CA VAL A 76 4.63 -2.85 6.89
C VAL A 76 3.47 -3.80 6.63
N CYS A 77 2.77 -3.61 5.52
CA CYS A 77 1.55 -4.36 5.24
C CYS A 77 1.78 -5.77 4.66
N SER A 78 2.86 -6.00 3.91
CA SER A 78 3.04 -7.26 3.16
C SER A 78 3.66 -8.42 3.94
N THR A 79 4.51 -8.15 4.95
CA THR A 79 5.42 -9.20 5.45
C THR A 79 4.97 -9.88 6.74
N GLY A 80 3.99 -9.30 7.46
CA GLY A 80 3.66 -9.71 8.83
C GLY A 80 4.86 -9.61 9.80
N ARG A 81 5.96 -9.01 9.34
CA ARG A 81 7.18 -8.73 10.10
C ARG A 81 7.20 -7.23 10.36
N ASN A 82 7.74 -6.81 11.50
CA ASN A 82 8.05 -5.41 11.74
C ASN A 82 9.17 -4.99 10.77
N PRO A 83 8.89 -4.21 9.72
CA PRO A 83 9.97 -3.74 8.87
C PRO A 83 10.84 -2.76 9.64
N GLU A 84 12.10 -2.67 9.20
CA GLU A 84 13.02 -1.65 9.70
C GLU A 84 12.44 -0.26 9.44
N SER A 85 12.53 0.59 10.46
CA SER A 85 12.27 2.01 10.33
C SER A 85 13.57 2.71 9.99
N HIS A 86 13.50 3.73 9.15
CA HIS A 86 14.61 4.57 8.76
C HIS A 86 14.33 6.02 9.15
N TRP A 87 15.43 6.77 9.29
CA TRP A 87 15.41 8.20 9.51
C TRP A 87 15.59 8.91 8.17
N TYR A 88 14.59 9.67 7.75
CA TYR A 88 14.58 10.44 6.51
C TYR A 88 14.74 11.92 6.84
N SER A 89 15.74 12.54 6.23
CA SER A 89 16.14 13.93 6.43
C SER A 89 16.08 14.71 5.12
N ALA A 90 16.53 15.98 5.11
CA ALA A 90 16.63 16.79 3.90
C ALA A 90 17.39 16.11 2.74
N GLN A 91 18.34 15.21 3.02
CA GLN A 91 19.03 14.42 1.99
C GLN A 91 18.09 13.49 1.20
N HIS A 92 16.91 13.21 1.74
CA HIS A 92 15.86 12.38 1.16
C HIS A 92 14.68 13.21 0.64
N HIS A 93 14.86 14.54 0.52
CA HIS A 93 13.85 15.47 0.02
C HIS A 93 12.54 15.43 0.82
N VAL A 94 12.60 15.30 2.15
CA VAL A 94 11.40 15.20 3.02
C VAL A 94 10.54 16.46 3.05
N ASP A 95 11.08 17.58 2.59
CA ASP A 95 10.37 18.84 2.34
C ASP A 95 9.38 18.72 1.16
N GLU A 96 9.67 17.84 0.19
CA GLU A 96 8.77 17.52 -0.93
C GLU A 96 7.72 16.46 -0.57
N TRP A 97 7.82 15.83 0.61
CA TRP A 97 6.90 14.76 1.01
C TRP A 97 5.58 15.33 1.50
N GLU A 98 4.49 14.82 0.94
CA GLU A 98 3.12 15.23 1.27
C GLU A 98 2.54 14.35 2.38
N ASP A 99 1.98 14.96 3.44
CA ASP A 99 1.21 14.26 4.47
C ASP A 99 -0.20 13.98 3.94
N ILE A 100 -0.47 12.72 3.63
CA ILE A 100 -1.74 12.23 3.06
C ILE A 100 -2.51 11.37 4.07
N THR A 101 -2.26 11.56 5.36
CA THR A 101 -2.79 10.72 6.43
C THR A 101 -4.32 10.58 6.37
N GLU A 102 -5.03 11.70 6.26
CA GLU A 102 -6.50 11.72 6.22
C GLU A 102 -7.06 11.06 4.95
N GLU A 103 -6.56 11.48 3.77
CA GLU A 103 -6.92 10.91 2.47
C GLU A 103 -6.71 9.39 2.46
N PHE A 104 -5.56 8.94 2.96
CA PHE A 104 -5.22 7.53 3.00
C PHE A 104 -6.19 6.74 3.87
N TYR A 105 -6.43 7.17 5.12
CA TYR A 105 -7.27 6.38 6.02
C TYR A 105 -8.72 6.39 5.59
N GLN A 106 -9.24 7.49 5.06
CA GLN A 106 -10.58 7.50 4.47
C GLN A 106 -10.70 6.43 3.38
N ARG A 107 -9.77 6.44 2.41
CA ARG A 107 -9.76 5.45 1.33
C ARG A 107 -9.52 4.03 1.85
N TYR A 108 -8.66 3.86 2.85
CA TYR A 108 -8.35 2.57 3.44
C TYR A 108 -9.56 1.94 4.15
N MET A 109 -10.37 2.76 4.81
CA MET A 109 -11.63 2.29 5.41
C MET A 109 -12.64 1.84 4.34
N GLU A 110 -12.62 2.45 3.15
CA GLU A 110 -13.55 2.13 2.06
C GLU A 110 -13.14 0.89 1.24
N ILE A 111 -11.84 0.72 0.96
CA ILE A 111 -11.37 -0.34 0.03
C ILE A 111 -10.27 -1.24 0.61
N GLY A 112 -9.93 -1.08 1.89
CA GLY A 112 -9.03 -1.97 2.61
C GLY A 112 -7.64 -2.06 1.99
N VAL A 113 -7.09 -3.28 1.94
CA VAL A 113 -5.75 -3.57 1.39
C VAL A 113 -5.52 -3.07 -0.04
N CYS A 114 -6.58 -2.86 -0.84
CA CYS A 114 -6.46 -2.28 -2.17
C CYS A 114 -5.91 -0.85 -2.16
N ALA A 115 -6.13 -0.07 -1.10
CA ALA A 115 -5.55 1.28 -0.97
C ALA A 115 -4.03 1.26 -0.82
N ILE A 116 -3.45 0.14 -0.34
CA ILE A 116 -2.01 0.00 -0.12
C ILE A 116 -1.31 -0.55 -1.38
N HIS A 117 -1.90 -1.58 -1.98
CA HIS A 117 -1.22 -2.39 -2.99
C HIS A 117 -1.59 -2.05 -4.44
N LYS A 118 -2.51 -1.11 -4.65
CA LYS A 118 -3.07 -0.78 -5.98
C LYS A 118 -3.45 -2.08 -6.70
N ASP A 119 -2.77 -2.40 -7.80
CA ASP A 119 -3.08 -3.54 -8.67
C ASP A 119 -2.56 -4.91 -8.25
N LEU A 120 -1.79 -4.99 -7.16
CA LEU A 120 -1.07 -6.21 -6.82
C LEU A 120 -1.83 -7.17 -5.91
N VAL A 121 -2.82 -6.68 -5.17
CA VAL A 121 -3.54 -7.47 -4.14
C VAL A 121 -5.04 -7.21 -4.23
N HIS A 122 -5.60 -7.46 -5.41
CA HIS A 122 -7.05 -7.45 -5.62
C HIS A 122 -7.63 -8.82 -5.33
N LYS A 123 -8.79 -8.85 -4.65
CA LYS A 123 -9.59 -10.07 -4.49
C LYS A 123 -10.61 -10.14 -5.62
N TRP A 124 -10.30 -10.90 -6.66
CA TRP A 124 -11.12 -10.96 -7.87
C TRP A 124 -12.32 -11.89 -7.74
N LEU A 125 -13.46 -11.46 -8.27
CA LEU A 125 -14.60 -12.31 -8.64
C LEU A 125 -14.66 -12.38 -10.16
N GLU A 126 -14.61 -13.58 -10.72
CA GLU A 126 -14.82 -13.80 -12.14
C GLU A 126 -16.32 -13.76 -12.47
N SER A 127 -16.68 -13.24 -13.65
CA SER A 127 -18.03 -13.35 -14.19
C SER A 127 -18.30 -14.76 -14.71
N ASP A 128 -19.58 -15.13 -14.79
CA ASP A 128 -20.01 -16.46 -15.27
C ASP A 128 -19.51 -16.80 -16.68
N ASP A 129 -19.30 -15.77 -17.52
CA ASP A 129 -18.78 -15.93 -18.88
C ASP A 129 -17.23 -16.04 -18.95
N GLY A 130 -16.53 -15.91 -17.82
CA GLY A 130 -15.08 -15.94 -17.71
C GLY A 130 -14.34 -14.81 -18.43
N LYS A 131 -15.05 -13.79 -18.92
CA LYS A 131 -14.48 -12.69 -19.71
C LYS A 131 -14.14 -11.48 -18.87
N THR A 132 -14.77 -11.31 -17.72
CA THR A 132 -14.52 -10.17 -16.84
C THR A 132 -14.18 -10.63 -15.43
N ARG A 133 -13.40 -9.83 -14.72
CA ARG A 133 -13.20 -9.97 -13.29
C ARG A 133 -13.42 -8.63 -12.60
N THR A 134 -14.05 -8.65 -11.44
CA THR A 134 -14.32 -7.46 -10.61
C THR A 134 -13.70 -7.64 -9.24
N CYS A 135 -12.93 -6.67 -8.77
CA CYS A 135 -12.36 -6.72 -7.42
C CYS A 135 -13.48 -6.54 -6.38
N GLN A 136 -13.55 -7.43 -5.40
CA GLN A 136 -14.55 -7.41 -4.33
C GLN A 136 -14.54 -6.10 -3.55
N TYR A 137 -13.35 -5.49 -3.38
CA TYR A 137 -13.14 -4.34 -2.52
C TYR A 137 -13.23 -3.03 -3.30
N CYS A 138 -12.29 -2.76 -4.21
CA CYS A 138 -12.23 -1.48 -4.93
C CYS A 138 -13.12 -1.39 -6.17
N LYS A 139 -13.86 -2.46 -6.51
CA LYS A 139 -14.76 -2.54 -7.67
C LYS A 139 -14.09 -2.31 -9.03
N LYS A 140 -12.76 -2.29 -9.10
CA LYS A 140 -12.03 -2.29 -10.38
C LYS A 140 -12.49 -3.50 -11.20
N GLN A 141 -12.74 -3.28 -12.49
CA GLN A 141 -13.11 -4.33 -13.43
C GLN A 141 -12.02 -4.48 -14.49
N GLU A 142 -11.73 -5.72 -14.86
CA GLU A 142 -10.79 -6.03 -15.93
C GLU A 142 -11.43 -7.03 -16.90
N THR A 143 -11.22 -6.82 -18.19
CA THR A 143 -11.74 -7.69 -19.26
C THR A 143 -10.60 -8.48 -19.87
N LYS A 144 -10.77 -9.79 -19.95
CA LYS A 144 -9.84 -10.71 -20.59
C LYS A 144 -9.97 -10.60 -22.11
N HIS A 145 -8.90 -10.16 -22.76
CA HIS A 145 -8.79 -10.20 -24.22
C HIS A 145 -7.95 -11.43 -24.63
N VAL A 146 -8.56 -12.38 -25.33
CA VAL A 146 -7.85 -13.51 -25.93
C VAL A 146 -7.50 -13.13 -27.37
N LYS A 147 -6.20 -13.01 -27.67
CA LYS A 147 -5.71 -12.83 -29.05
C LYS A 147 -5.13 -14.15 -29.53
N ILE A 148 -5.73 -14.73 -30.57
CA ILE A 148 -5.13 -15.86 -31.29
C ILE A 148 -4.03 -15.29 -32.16
N VAL A 149 -2.79 -15.75 -31.97
CA VAL A 149 -1.65 -15.39 -32.82
C VAL A 149 -1.40 -16.58 -33.74
N GLN A 150 -1.48 -16.36 -35.05
CA GLN A 150 -1.00 -17.35 -36.02
C GLN A 150 0.51 -17.42 -35.91
N VAL A 151 1.03 -18.60 -35.60
CA VAL A 151 2.48 -18.87 -35.64
C VAL A 151 2.75 -19.47 -37.01
N GLU A 152 3.55 -18.80 -37.84
CA GLU A 152 4.04 -19.39 -39.08
C GLU A 152 4.87 -20.65 -38.73
N GLN A 153 4.64 -21.74 -39.47
CA GLN A 153 5.39 -22.97 -39.32
C GLN A 153 6.89 -22.67 -39.46
N VAL A 154 7.65 -22.93 -38.40
CA VAL A 154 9.11 -22.93 -38.48
C VAL A 154 9.52 -24.19 -39.24
N GLU A 155 9.79 -24.06 -40.54
CA GLU A 155 10.52 -25.10 -41.27
C GLU A 155 11.96 -25.12 -40.77
N TRP A 156 12.34 -26.20 -40.09
CA TRP A 156 13.73 -26.46 -39.75
C TRP A 156 14.46 -26.90 -41.02
N VAL A 157 15.42 -26.10 -41.48
CA VAL A 157 16.36 -26.42 -42.58
C VAL A 157 17.56 -27.19 -42.02
#